data_AF-A0A939Z898-F1
#
_entry.id   AF-A0A939Z898-F1
#
_cell.length_a   1.000
_cell.length_b   1.000
_cell.length_c   1.000
_cell.angle_alpha   90.00
_cell.angle_beta   90.00
_cell.angle_gamma   90.00
#
_symmetry.space_group_name_H-M   'P 1'
#
loop_
_entity.id
_entity.type
_entity.pdbx_description
1 polymer ?
#
loop_
_entity_poly.entity_id
_entity_poly.type
_entity_poly.pdbx_seq_one_letter_code
_entity_poly.pdbx_strand_id
1 'polypeptide(L)'
;MPFNIIRDDITRLDMDAIVNAANSRLAYGGGVCGAIFSAAGAAELQAECDKIGYCETGGAVITNGYNLKAKYIIHTVGPIYGENPKEEEKQLYSCYKNSLELAAGHKLESIAFPLISSGIYGYPKAEALKIATKAIKDFLAENDMDVYLVVYDKASFHISEKLFDSVKSYIDDKLIKPDSRRCLCDEGVSVPLPCLADKEYDYIPEGSTLQGAPSAKIQFEKKESLDALLNKKTETFSEMLLRLIDERGMSDVEVYKRANIDRKLFSKMRKKDYMPKKTTVMALVISLKLGKKEAEMLLNRAGFAFSESSKFDIIIEYFIENGIYDIYEINEALFAFEEKLLGA
;
A
#
# COMPACT_ATOMS: atom_id res chain seq x y z
N MET A 1 4.29 -14.38 -3.91
CA MET A 1 3.13 -14.16 -3.00
C MET A 1 3.30 -12.81 -2.30
N PRO A 2 2.22 -12.08 -2.00
CA PRO A 2 2.29 -10.74 -1.45
C PRO A 2 2.76 -10.69 0.02
N PHE A 3 3.52 -9.65 0.36
CA PHE A 3 3.70 -9.17 1.73
C PHE A 3 2.76 -7.98 1.97
N ASN A 4 1.90 -8.10 2.98
CA ASN A 4 0.85 -7.15 3.32
C ASN A 4 1.07 -6.53 4.69
N ILE A 5 0.76 -5.25 4.84
CA ILE A 5 0.67 -4.57 6.14
C ILE A 5 -0.79 -4.28 6.40
N ILE A 6 -1.32 -4.76 7.52
CA ILE A 6 -2.75 -4.62 7.85
C ILE A 6 -2.95 -4.10 9.26
N ARG A 7 -4.05 -3.39 9.46
CA ARG A 7 -4.51 -2.97 10.77
C ARG A 7 -5.62 -3.89 11.26
N ASP A 8 -5.28 -4.81 12.15
CA ASP A 8 -6.24 -5.78 12.69
C ASP A 8 -5.79 -6.34 14.06
N ASP A 9 -6.63 -7.17 14.65
CA ASP A 9 -6.31 -8.03 15.78
C ASP A 9 -5.78 -9.39 15.27
N ILE A 10 -4.50 -9.65 15.52
CA ILE A 10 -3.81 -10.86 15.06
C ILE A 10 -4.50 -12.15 15.53
N THR A 11 -5.21 -12.12 16.66
CA THR A 11 -5.89 -13.30 17.22
C THR A 11 -7.13 -13.72 16.43
N ARG A 12 -7.62 -12.86 15.53
CA ARG A 12 -8.86 -13.08 14.75
C ARG A 12 -8.60 -13.53 13.32
N LEU A 13 -7.33 -13.52 12.89
CA LEU A 13 -6.93 -13.83 11.53
C LEU A 13 -7.11 -15.32 11.23
N ASP A 14 -7.65 -15.60 10.06
CA ASP A 14 -7.82 -16.96 9.51
C ASP A 14 -6.63 -17.24 8.58
N MET A 15 -5.58 -17.81 9.15
CA MET A 15 -4.26 -18.02 8.51
C MET A 15 -3.69 -19.37 8.94
N ASP A 16 -2.66 -19.86 8.26
CA ASP A 16 -2.03 -21.11 8.69
C ASP A 16 -1.24 -20.94 10.00
N ALA A 17 -0.49 -19.84 10.15
CA ALA A 17 0.18 -19.49 11.39
C ALA A 17 0.01 -18.02 11.78
N ILE A 18 -0.01 -17.77 13.08
CA ILE A 18 0.25 -16.43 13.63
C ILE A 18 1.51 -16.47 14.50
N VAL A 19 2.20 -15.34 14.59
CA VAL A 19 3.42 -15.23 15.38
C VAL A 19 3.14 -14.56 16.72
N ASN A 20 3.65 -15.18 17.78
CA ASN A 20 3.67 -14.64 19.12
C ASN A 20 5.06 -14.05 19.43
N ALA A 21 5.10 -12.76 19.82
CA ALA A 21 6.29 -12.17 20.41
C ALA A 21 6.41 -12.61 21.88
N ALA A 22 7.16 -13.70 22.10
CA ALA A 22 7.28 -14.40 23.36
C ALA A 22 8.48 -13.92 24.20
N ASN A 23 8.49 -14.31 25.48
CA ASN A 23 9.69 -14.32 26.30
C ASN A 23 10.40 -15.67 26.19
N SER A 24 11.66 -15.74 26.63
CA SER A 24 12.51 -16.93 26.47
C SER A 24 12.01 -18.18 27.19
N ARG A 25 11.13 -18.05 28.18
CA ARG A 25 10.48 -19.17 28.88
C ARG A 25 9.17 -19.61 28.23
N LEU A 26 8.78 -18.99 27.11
CA LEU A 26 7.51 -19.26 26.42
C LEU A 26 6.28 -19.13 27.35
N ALA A 27 6.41 -18.33 28.40
CA ALA A 27 5.39 -18.20 29.44
C ALA A 27 4.36 -17.12 29.09
N TYR A 28 3.14 -17.30 29.58
CA TYR A 28 2.09 -16.30 29.52
C TYR A 28 2.59 -14.92 29.99
N GLY A 29 2.39 -13.91 29.14
CA GLY A 29 2.89 -12.56 29.37
C GLY A 29 1.87 -11.48 29.01
N GLY A 30 2.33 -10.23 28.93
CA GLY A 30 1.51 -9.10 28.51
C GLY A 30 1.51 -8.87 26.99
N GLY A 31 0.87 -7.78 26.56
CA GLY A 31 0.86 -7.35 25.16
C GLY A 31 0.23 -8.38 24.21
N VAL A 32 0.84 -8.55 23.03
CA VAL A 32 0.36 -9.52 22.02
C VAL A 32 0.43 -10.97 22.55
N CYS A 33 1.41 -11.30 23.39
CA CYS A 33 1.52 -12.63 23.99
C CYS A 33 0.30 -12.93 24.89
N GLY A 34 -0.07 -11.99 25.75
CA GLY A 34 -1.26 -12.12 26.58
C GLY A 34 -2.54 -12.28 25.77
N ALA A 35 -2.69 -11.48 24.71
CA ALA A 35 -3.84 -11.57 23.81
C ALA A 35 -3.93 -12.94 23.11
N ILE A 36 -2.82 -13.44 22.57
CA ILE A 36 -2.75 -14.75 21.89
C ILE A 36 -3.09 -15.88 22.86
N PHE A 37 -2.48 -15.93 24.04
CA PHE A 37 -2.77 -16.98 25.02
C PHE A 37 -4.21 -16.93 25.53
N SER A 38 -4.74 -15.74 25.78
CA SER A 38 -6.14 -15.58 26.19
C SER A 38 -7.09 -16.11 25.12
N ALA A 39 -6.84 -15.77 23.86
CA ALA A 39 -7.67 -16.19 22.72
C ALA A 39 -7.51 -17.68 22.37
N ALA A 40 -6.30 -18.25 22.50
CA ALA A 40 -6.01 -19.65 22.22
C ALA A 40 -6.54 -20.61 23.30
N GLY A 41 -6.69 -20.15 24.54
CA GLY A 41 -6.88 -21.02 25.70
C GLY A 41 -5.57 -21.14 26.46
N ALA A 42 -5.45 -20.35 27.53
CA ALA A 42 -4.15 -20.12 28.18
C ALA A 42 -3.58 -21.39 28.84
N ALA A 43 -4.42 -22.26 29.38
CA ALA A 43 -3.97 -23.46 30.07
C ALA A 43 -3.38 -24.49 29.10
N GLU A 44 -4.07 -24.71 27.97
CA GLU A 44 -3.67 -25.66 26.94
C GLU A 44 -2.40 -25.19 26.23
N LEU A 45 -2.35 -23.92 25.83
CA LEU A 45 -1.17 -23.35 25.20
C LEU A 45 0.04 -23.36 26.15
N GLN A 46 -0.14 -22.98 27.41
CA GLN A 46 0.95 -23.00 28.39
C GLN A 46 1.49 -24.43 28.60
N ALA A 47 0.61 -25.44 28.65
CA ALA A 47 1.03 -26.83 28.82
C ALA A 47 1.87 -27.37 27.63
N GLU A 48 1.66 -26.88 26.41
CA GLU A 48 2.51 -27.20 25.25
C GLU A 48 3.81 -26.41 25.27
N CYS A 49 3.76 -25.11 25.60
CA CYS A 49 4.96 -24.28 25.80
C CYS A 49 5.89 -24.86 26.88
N ASP A 50 5.34 -25.36 27.99
CA ASP A 50 6.10 -25.96 29.09
C ASP A 50 6.84 -27.24 28.67
N LYS A 51 6.30 -28.00 27.71
CA LYS A 51 6.98 -29.18 27.13
C LYS A 51 8.16 -28.79 26.23
N ILE A 52 8.07 -27.64 25.56
CA ILE A 52 9.17 -27.08 24.76
C ILE A 52 10.24 -26.48 25.70
N GLY A 53 9.81 -25.79 26.75
CA GLY A 53 10.64 -25.34 27.86
C GLY A 53 11.36 -24.00 27.63
N TYR A 54 12.08 -23.84 26.52
CA TYR A 54 12.90 -22.64 26.29
C TYR A 54 13.05 -22.30 24.81
N CYS A 55 13.13 -21.00 24.51
CA CYS A 55 13.55 -20.47 23.22
C CYS A 55 14.55 -19.33 23.42
N GLU A 56 15.67 -19.38 22.71
CA GLU A 56 16.67 -18.31 22.74
C GLU A 56 16.20 -17.07 21.97
N THR A 57 16.77 -15.91 22.29
CA THR A 57 16.52 -14.66 21.55
C THR A 57 16.93 -14.82 20.09
N GLY A 58 16.04 -14.44 19.17
CA GLY A 58 16.19 -14.68 17.73
C GLY A 58 15.67 -16.04 17.28
N GLY A 59 15.44 -16.98 18.19
CA GLY A 59 14.88 -18.30 17.88
C GLY A 59 13.37 -18.28 17.65
N ALA A 60 12.84 -19.38 17.13
CA ALA A 60 11.41 -19.61 16.96
C ALA A 60 11.03 -21.08 17.21
N VAL A 61 9.86 -21.31 17.82
CA VAL A 61 9.27 -22.64 18.05
C VAL A 61 7.78 -22.62 17.69
N ILE A 62 7.16 -23.77 17.47
CA ILE A 62 5.77 -23.88 17.00
C ILE A 62 4.90 -24.71 17.95
N THR A 63 3.66 -24.30 18.13
CA THR A 63 2.61 -24.97 18.89
C THR A 63 1.31 -25.00 18.08
N ASN A 64 0.30 -25.73 18.54
CA ASN A 64 -1.03 -25.70 17.94
C ASN A 64 -1.74 -24.37 18.21
N GLY A 65 -2.68 -24.00 17.34
CA GLY A 65 -3.47 -22.76 17.46
C GLY A 65 -4.61 -22.82 18.48
N TYR A 66 -5.00 -24.02 18.93
CA TYR A 66 -6.08 -24.24 19.90
C TYR A 66 -7.39 -23.55 19.49
N ASN A 67 -7.90 -22.62 20.30
CA ASN A 67 -9.17 -21.93 20.05
C ASN A 67 -9.05 -20.80 19.01
N LEU A 68 -7.85 -20.52 18.49
CA LEU A 68 -7.66 -19.58 17.39
C LEU A 68 -8.16 -20.17 16.07
N LYS A 69 -8.50 -19.29 15.12
CA LYS A 69 -8.72 -19.72 13.72
C LYS A 69 -7.43 -20.17 13.06
N ALA A 70 -6.30 -19.59 13.49
CA ALA A 70 -5.00 -19.99 13.00
C ALA A 70 -4.67 -21.42 13.40
N LYS A 71 -4.09 -22.21 12.49
CA LYS A 71 -3.78 -23.63 12.75
C LYS A 71 -2.63 -23.77 13.74
N TYR A 72 -1.65 -22.88 13.66
CA TYR A 72 -0.44 -22.90 14.49
C TYR A 72 -0.13 -21.52 15.09
N ILE A 73 0.61 -21.54 16.20
CA ILE A 73 1.25 -20.37 16.77
C ILE A 73 2.76 -20.57 16.70
N ILE A 74 3.47 -19.65 16.06
CA ILE A 74 4.93 -19.62 16.07
C ILE A 74 5.37 -18.63 17.14
N HIS A 75 6.05 -19.11 18.17
CA HIS A 75 6.57 -18.29 19.25
C HIS A 75 8.01 -17.92 18.95
N THR A 76 8.29 -16.62 18.85
CA THR A 76 9.65 -16.12 18.65
C THR A 76 10.02 -15.10 19.72
N VAL A 77 11.28 -15.08 20.11
CA VAL A 77 11.77 -14.27 21.22
C VAL A 77 12.59 -13.11 20.68
N GLY A 78 11.98 -11.93 20.66
CA GLY A 78 12.64 -10.71 20.22
C GLY A 78 13.73 -10.23 21.20
N PRO A 79 14.69 -9.42 20.74
CA PRO A 79 15.66 -8.76 21.63
C PRO A 79 15.01 -7.65 22.45
N ILE A 80 15.57 -7.41 23.64
CA ILE A 80 15.34 -6.18 24.41
C ILE A 80 16.27 -5.10 23.86
N TYR A 81 15.74 -3.91 23.56
CA TYR A 81 16.51 -2.85 22.94
C TYR A 81 17.34 -2.05 23.97
N GLY A 82 18.63 -1.80 23.66
CA GLY A 82 19.39 -0.71 24.29
C GLY A 82 20.83 -1.03 24.73
N GLU A 83 21.26 -2.28 24.77
CA GLU A 83 22.61 -2.64 25.25
C GLU A 83 23.59 -2.89 24.10
N ASN A 84 23.14 -3.58 23.04
CA ASN A 84 23.98 -3.93 21.91
C ASN A 84 23.18 -3.85 20.59
N PRO A 85 22.98 -2.64 20.03
CA PRO A 85 22.11 -2.42 18.88
C PRO A 85 22.44 -3.29 17.66
N LYS A 86 23.74 -3.60 17.43
CA LYS A 86 24.17 -4.44 16.30
C LYS A 86 23.76 -5.90 16.45
N GLU A 87 23.78 -6.41 17.68
CA GLU A 87 23.39 -7.79 17.96
C GLU A 87 21.87 -7.91 18.04
N GLU A 88 21.22 -6.92 18.65
CA GLU A 88 19.76 -6.80 18.70
C GLU A 88 19.16 -6.74 17.29
N GLU A 89 19.75 -5.97 16.36
CA GLU A 89 19.31 -5.94 14.97
C GLU A 89 19.34 -7.33 14.31
N LYS A 90 20.44 -8.08 14.50
CA LYS A 90 20.57 -9.45 13.97
C LYS A 90 19.57 -10.41 14.60
N GLN A 91 19.34 -10.29 15.90
CA GLN A 91 18.39 -11.12 16.63
C GLN A 91 16.96 -10.84 16.18
N LEU A 92 16.59 -9.57 16.01
CA LEU A 92 15.27 -9.20 15.51
C LEU A 92 15.07 -9.69 14.07
N TYR A 93 16.07 -9.54 13.21
CA TYR A 93 16.04 -10.12 11.85
C TYR A 93 15.85 -11.65 11.90
N SER A 94 16.56 -12.33 12.81
CA SER A 94 16.47 -13.78 12.99
C SER A 94 15.09 -14.23 13.46
N CYS A 95 14.39 -13.44 14.28
CA CYS A 95 13.02 -13.76 14.69
C CYS A 95 12.09 -13.95 13.49
N TYR A 96 12.12 -12.99 12.55
CA TYR A 96 11.32 -13.05 11.32
C TYR A 96 11.77 -14.20 10.43
N LYS A 97 13.08 -14.30 10.17
CA LYS A 97 13.65 -15.35 9.32
C LYS A 97 13.31 -16.76 9.82
N ASN A 98 13.61 -17.05 11.08
CA ASN A 98 13.41 -18.38 11.66
C ASN A 98 11.92 -18.74 11.74
N SER A 99 11.04 -17.77 11.98
CA SER A 99 9.59 -18.00 11.96
C SER A 99 9.09 -18.35 10.54
N LEU A 100 9.59 -17.64 9.51
CA LEU A 100 9.26 -17.90 8.11
C LEU A 100 9.79 -19.26 7.64
N GLU A 101 11.04 -19.59 8.00
CA GLU A 101 11.63 -20.90 7.69
C GLU A 101 10.88 -22.05 8.38
N LEU A 102 10.45 -21.86 9.63
CA LEU A 102 9.66 -22.84 10.37
C LEU A 102 8.28 -23.04 9.70
N ALA A 103 7.60 -21.96 9.33
CA ALA A 103 6.35 -22.05 8.58
C ALA A 103 6.53 -22.78 7.22
N ALA A 104 7.61 -22.48 6.50
CA ALA A 104 7.93 -23.14 5.24
C ALA A 104 8.21 -24.64 5.42
N GLY A 105 8.98 -25.00 6.47
CA GLY A 105 9.25 -26.39 6.83
C GLY A 105 7.98 -27.18 7.15
N HIS A 106 6.97 -26.52 7.70
CA HIS A 106 5.63 -27.06 7.95
C HIS A 106 4.68 -26.96 6.74
N LYS A 107 5.15 -26.46 5.60
CA LYS A 107 4.39 -26.26 4.35
C LYS A 107 3.15 -25.38 4.55
N LEU A 108 3.26 -24.37 5.40
CA LEU A 108 2.20 -23.39 5.61
C LEU A 108 2.19 -22.39 4.45
N GLU A 109 1.00 -21.99 4.01
CA GLU A 109 0.82 -21.05 2.90
C GLU A 109 0.74 -19.60 3.38
N SER A 110 0.35 -19.35 4.63
CA SER A 110 0.20 -18.01 5.19
C SER A 110 0.67 -17.84 6.63
N ILE A 111 1.23 -16.67 6.92
CA ILE A 111 1.73 -16.31 8.25
C ILE A 111 1.48 -14.84 8.58
N ALA A 112 1.06 -14.54 9.81
CA ALA A 112 0.90 -13.18 10.29
C ALA A 112 1.83 -12.86 11.46
N PHE A 113 2.53 -11.74 11.37
CA PHE A 113 3.47 -11.24 12.36
C PHE A 113 2.91 -10.01 13.07
N PRO A 114 3.11 -9.87 14.39
CA PRO A 114 3.11 -8.56 15.02
C PRO A 114 4.42 -7.82 14.68
N LEU A 115 4.50 -6.53 15.02
CA LEU A 115 5.78 -5.82 15.03
C LEU A 115 6.58 -6.25 16.28
N ILE A 116 7.54 -7.15 16.10
CA ILE A 116 8.27 -7.80 17.19
C ILE A 116 9.18 -6.79 17.90
N SER A 117 9.29 -6.90 19.22
CA SER A 117 10.07 -6.04 20.12
C SER A 117 9.68 -4.56 20.20
N SER A 118 8.77 -4.05 19.35
CA SER A 118 8.39 -2.62 19.34
C SER A 118 7.40 -2.18 20.42
N GLY A 119 7.07 -3.09 21.34
CA GLY A 119 6.21 -2.85 22.50
C GLY A 119 7.03 -2.73 23.78
N ILE A 120 6.82 -3.66 24.72
CA ILE A 120 7.49 -3.67 26.03
C ILE A 120 9.02 -3.71 25.92
N TYR A 121 9.56 -4.36 24.88
CA TYR A 121 11.02 -4.48 24.68
C TYR A 121 11.66 -3.22 24.10
N GLY A 122 10.88 -2.18 23.79
CA GLY A 122 11.38 -0.83 23.55
C GLY A 122 12.08 -0.60 22.21
N TYR A 123 12.05 -1.55 21.28
CA TYR A 123 12.69 -1.39 19.98
C TYR A 123 12.04 -0.23 19.20
N PRO A 124 12.81 0.72 18.64
CA PRO A 124 12.24 1.81 17.87
C PRO A 124 11.39 1.28 16.70
N LYS A 125 10.12 1.67 16.66
CA LYS A 125 9.13 1.14 15.71
C LYS A 125 9.58 1.25 14.25
N ALA A 126 10.16 2.39 13.87
CA ALA A 126 10.67 2.62 12.52
C ALA A 126 11.83 1.67 12.16
N GLU A 127 12.70 1.37 13.11
CA GLU A 127 13.83 0.45 12.91
C GLU A 127 13.35 -1.01 12.87
N ALA A 128 12.46 -1.38 13.80
CA ALA A 128 11.85 -2.70 13.83
C ALA A 128 11.09 -3.01 12.53
N LEU A 129 10.35 -2.02 11.99
CA LEU A 129 9.63 -2.16 10.73
C LEU A 129 10.59 -2.39 9.56
N LYS A 130 11.68 -1.63 9.47
CA LYS A 130 12.71 -1.82 8.45
C LYS A 130 13.31 -3.22 8.50
N ILE A 131 13.61 -3.72 9.71
CA ILE A 131 14.18 -5.06 9.92
C ILE A 131 13.16 -6.13 9.53
N ALA A 132 11.89 -5.98 9.92
CA ALA A 132 10.80 -6.87 9.55
C ALA A 132 10.62 -6.94 8.02
N THR A 133 10.47 -5.79 7.38
CA THR A 133 10.34 -5.67 5.92
C THR A 133 11.53 -6.29 5.21
N LYS A 134 12.76 -6.06 5.68
CA LYS A 134 13.97 -6.66 5.11
C LYS A 134 13.94 -8.20 5.21
N ALA A 135 13.70 -8.75 6.40
CA ALA A 135 13.70 -10.19 6.60
C ALA A 135 12.61 -10.90 5.77
N ILE A 136 11.42 -10.31 5.69
CA ILE A 136 10.31 -10.84 4.89
C ILE A 136 10.64 -10.78 3.39
N LYS A 137 11.19 -9.66 2.92
CA LYS A 137 11.64 -9.50 1.51
C LYS A 137 12.69 -10.55 1.13
N ASP A 138 13.71 -10.70 1.97
CA ASP A 138 14.81 -11.65 1.73
C ASP A 138 14.26 -13.09 1.64
N PHE A 139 13.31 -13.46 2.49
CA PHE A 139 12.65 -14.77 2.43
C PHE A 139 11.79 -14.95 1.16
N LEU A 140 10.95 -13.97 0.80
CA LEU A 140 10.05 -14.03 -0.36
C LEU A 140 10.77 -13.92 -1.72
N ALA A 141 12.04 -13.52 -1.72
CA ALA A 141 12.88 -13.58 -2.91
C ALA A 141 13.02 -15.02 -3.42
N GLU A 142 13.10 -15.99 -2.50
CA GLU A 142 13.35 -17.41 -2.80
C GLU A 142 12.16 -18.31 -2.50
N ASN A 143 11.21 -17.87 -1.69
CA ASN A 143 10.05 -18.65 -1.23
C ASN A 143 8.73 -17.97 -1.60
N ASP A 144 7.66 -18.77 -1.68
CA ASP A 144 6.30 -18.29 -1.88
C ASP A 144 5.48 -18.53 -0.60
N MET A 145 5.01 -17.45 0.04
CA MET A 145 4.14 -17.48 1.23
C MET A 145 3.38 -16.16 1.33
N ASP A 146 2.12 -16.19 1.76
CA ASP A 146 1.36 -14.98 2.08
C ASP A 146 1.77 -14.47 3.47
N VAL A 147 2.44 -13.32 3.51
CA VAL A 147 2.98 -12.77 4.76
C VAL A 147 2.22 -11.51 5.14
N TYR A 148 1.79 -11.42 6.39
CA TYR A 148 1.10 -10.26 6.94
C TYR A 148 1.89 -9.67 8.09
N LEU A 149 2.09 -8.35 8.10
CA LEU A 149 2.52 -7.60 9.28
C LEU A 149 1.30 -6.86 9.84
N VAL A 150 0.88 -7.27 11.04
CA VAL A 150 -0.31 -6.80 11.73
C VAL A 150 0.09 -5.72 12.71
N VAL A 151 -0.44 -4.52 12.52
CA VAL A 151 -0.21 -3.37 13.39
C VAL A 151 -1.52 -2.96 14.06
N TYR A 152 -1.52 -2.86 15.39
CA TYR A 152 -2.74 -2.59 16.15
C TYR A 152 -3.09 -1.09 16.23
N ASP A 153 -2.09 -0.23 16.39
CA ASP A 153 -2.26 1.20 16.69
C ASP A 153 -1.65 2.13 15.60
N LYS A 154 -2.30 3.29 15.39
CA LYS A 154 -1.89 4.34 14.45
C LYS A 154 -0.48 4.86 14.74
N ALA A 155 -0.14 5.06 16.01
CA ALA A 155 1.18 5.53 16.44
C ALA A 155 2.26 4.43 16.38
N SER A 156 1.92 3.22 15.95
CA SER A 156 2.89 2.14 15.76
C SER A 156 3.63 2.20 14.43
N PHE A 157 3.14 3.04 13.52
CA PHE A 157 3.66 3.17 12.17
C PHE A 157 4.16 4.60 11.92
N HIS A 158 5.17 5.01 12.68
CA HIS A 158 5.93 6.20 12.31
C HIS A 158 7.00 5.76 11.32
N ILE A 159 6.75 6.03 10.03
CA ILE A 159 7.77 6.07 8.98
C ILE A 159 8.87 7.04 9.44
N SER A 160 10.06 7.00 8.84
CA SER A 160 11.06 8.04 9.11
C SER A 160 10.38 9.41 9.04
N GLU A 161 10.42 10.18 10.13
CA GLU A 161 9.69 11.45 10.25
C GLU A 161 9.91 12.33 9.02
N LYS A 162 11.15 12.34 8.51
CA LYS A 162 11.54 13.03 7.29
C LYS A 162 10.73 12.65 6.03
N LEU A 163 10.51 11.35 5.78
CA LEU A 163 9.73 10.89 4.61
C LEU A 163 8.24 11.21 4.80
N PHE A 164 7.73 11.04 6.02
CA PHE A 164 6.35 11.40 6.30
C PHE A 164 6.11 12.90 6.11
N ASP A 165 7.00 13.74 6.66
CA ASP A 165 6.93 15.19 6.53
C ASP A 165 7.09 15.66 5.08
N SER A 166 7.97 15.03 4.31
CA SER A 166 8.15 15.37 2.89
C SER A 166 6.93 15.00 2.04
N VAL A 167 6.36 13.81 2.25
CA VAL A 167 5.12 13.39 1.57
C VAL A 167 3.96 14.29 2.01
N LYS A 168 3.86 14.62 3.30
CA LYS A 168 2.82 15.51 3.83
C LYS A 168 2.91 16.90 3.22
N SER A 169 4.11 17.49 3.19
CA SER A 169 4.34 18.80 2.55
C SER A 169 3.93 18.78 1.09
N TYR A 170 4.27 17.71 0.35
CA TYR A 170 3.88 17.57 -1.05
C TYR A 170 2.36 17.46 -1.23
N ILE A 171 1.68 16.70 -0.36
CA ILE A 171 0.22 16.61 -0.36
C ILE A 171 -0.39 17.99 -0.10
N ASP A 172 0.09 18.70 0.91
CA ASP A 172 -0.42 20.02 1.28
C ASP A 172 -0.22 21.03 0.13
N ASP A 173 0.95 21.04 -0.52
CA ASP A 173 1.23 21.92 -1.68
C ASP A 173 0.31 21.63 -2.88
N LYS A 174 -0.07 20.36 -3.09
CA LYS A 174 -0.96 19.95 -4.19
C LYS A 174 -2.43 20.18 -3.89
N LEU A 175 -2.84 20.04 -2.64
CA LEU A 175 -4.23 20.21 -2.19
C LEU A 175 -4.58 21.67 -1.89
N ILE A 176 -3.60 22.49 -1.50
CA ILE A 176 -3.77 23.94 -1.36
C ILE A 176 -3.69 24.55 -2.76
N LYS A 177 -4.85 24.69 -3.41
CA LYS A 177 -4.98 25.66 -4.51
C LYS A 177 -4.60 27.03 -3.93
N PRO A 178 -3.78 27.85 -4.61
CA PRO A 178 -3.69 29.26 -4.24
C PRO A 178 -5.12 29.77 -4.22
N ASP A 179 -5.54 30.31 -3.08
CA ASP A 179 -6.80 31.00 -2.88
C ASP A 179 -6.82 32.21 -3.84
N SER A 180 -7.11 31.94 -5.10
CA SER A 180 -7.37 32.92 -6.15
C SER A 180 -8.82 33.39 -5.99
N ARG A 181 -9.20 33.72 -4.75
CA ARG A 181 -10.38 34.50 -4.37
C ARG A 181 -10.25 35.10 -2.97
N ARG A 182 -9.05 35.47 -2.51
CA ARG A 182 -8.92 36.65 -1.65
C ARG A 182 -8.99 37.92 -2.50
N CYS A 183 -10.22 38.34 -2.81
CA CYS A 183 -10.47 39.77 -2.95
C CYS A 183 -10.21 40.40 -1.57
N LEU A 184 -9.00 40.89 -1.36
CA LEU A 184 -8.74 41.86 -0.31
C LEU A 184 -9.36 43.18 -0.76
N CYS A 185 -10.53 43.51 -0.22
CA CYS A 185 -11.02 44.87 -0.20
C CYS A 185 -11.31 45.25 1.26
N ASP A 186 -10.25 45.63 1.97
CA ASP A 186 -10.22 46.72 2.95
C ASP A 186 -8.73 47.00 3.20
N GLU A 187 -8.16 48.18 2.99
CA GLU A 187 -8.63 49.47 3.50
C GLU A 187 -8.63 50.58 2.41
N GLY A 188 -9.80 51.19 2.23
CA GLY A 188 -9.92 52.64 2.02
C GLY A 188 -9.59 53.26 0.66
N VAL A 189 -10.36 52.97 -0.40
CA VAL A 189 -11.00 53.99 -1.27
C VAL A 189 -12.21 53.34 -1.98
N SER A 190 -13.33 54.05 -1.96
CA SER A 190 -14.70 53.70 -2.36
C SER A 190 -14.91 53.28 -3.82
N VAL A 191 -15.62 52.16 -4.03
CA VAL A 191 -16.61 52.04 -5.13
C VAL A 191 -17.78 51.16 -4.68
N PRO A 192 -19.05 51.58 -4.86
CA PRO A 192 -20.20 50.81 -4.37
C PRO A 192 -20.43 49.53 -5.21
N LEU A 193 -20.63 48.41 -4.52
CA LEU A 193 -21.30 47.23 -5.05
C LEU A 193 -22.82 47.50 -5.10
N PRO A 194 -23.55 47.09 -6.16
CA PRO A 194 -24.95 46.74 -6.02
C PRO A 194 -25.11 45.22 -6.04
N CYS A 195 -25.55 44.68 -4.91
CA CYS A 195 -26.25 43.41 -4.84
C CYS A 195 -27.64 43.51 -5.48
N LEU A 196 -28.12 42.34 -5.89
CA LEU A 196 -29.34 42.06 -6.64
C LEU A 196 -30.60 42.63 -5.96
N ALA A 197 -31.31 43.52 -6.66
CA ALA A 197 -32.75 43.72 -6.51
C ALA A 197 -33.33 44.21 -7.84
N ASP A 198 -34.40 43.53 -8.25
CA ASP A 198 -35.48 43.97 -9.16
C ASP A 198 -35.12 44.33 -10.60
N LYS A 199 -35.29 43.36 -11.53
CA LYS A 199 -35.93 43.61 -12.84
C LYS A 199 -36.72 42.39 -13.32
N GLU A 200 -37.95 42.69 -13.72
CA GLU A 200 -39.02 41.82 -14.19
C GLU A 200 -38.59 40.86 -15.32
N TYR A 201 -39.16 39.64 -15.28
CA TYR A 201 -39.20 38.77 -16.45
C TYR A 201 -40.25 39.29 -17.43
N ASP A 202 -39.81 39.96 -18.48
CA ASP A 202 -40.66 40.20 -19.66
C ASP A 202 -40.61 38.99 -20.59
N TYR A 203 -41.76 38.33 -20.71
CA TYR A 203 -42.06 37.30 -21.70
C TYR A 203 -42.02 37.91 -23.11
N ILE A 204 -41.13 37.43 -23.98
CA ILE A 204 -41.10 37.84 -25.39
C ILE A 204 -41.77 36.76 -26.25
N PRO A 205 -42.73 37.12 -27.14
CA PRO A 205 -43.54 36.16 -27.90
C PRO A 205 -42.76 35.55 -29.07
N GLU A 206 -43.21 34.37 -29.49
CA GLU A 206 -42.78 33.73 -30.74
C GLU A 206 -43.08 34.62 -31.94
N GLY A 207 -42.06 34.87 -32.77
CA GLY A 207 -42.19 35.45 -34.10
C GLY A 207 -41.71 36.89 -34.22
N SER A 208 -40.41 37.10 -34.40
CA SER A 208 -39.92 38.15 -35.29
C SER A 208 -38.47 37.87 -35.73
N THR A 209 -38.30 37.86 -37.05
CA THR A 209 -37.05 37.74 -37.79
C THR A 209 -36.14 38.94 -37.52
N LEU A 210 -34.89 38.69 -37.11
CA LEU A 210 -33.81 39.68 -37.15
C LEU A 210 -32.64 39.18 -37.98
N GLN A 211 -32.22 40.06 -38.88
CA GLN A 211 -31.25 39.87 -39.95
C GLN A 211 -29.82 39.67 -39.42
N GLY A 212 -29.19 38.62 -39.96
CA GLY A 212 -27.78 38.55 -40.37
C GLY A 212 -26.72 39.22 -39.51
N ALA A 213 -26.23 38.52 -38.48
CA ALA A 213 -24.86 38.70 -38.00
C ALA A 213 -23.89 37.84 -38.86
N PRO A 214 -22.71 38.34 -39.24
CA PRO A 214 -21.77 37.60 -40.07
C PRO A 214 -21.24 36.39 -39.29
N SER A 215 -21.60 35.19 -39.74
CA SER A 215 -21.08 33.91 -39.25
C SER A 215 -19.58 33.83 -39.55
N ALA A 216 -18.75 34.05 -38.53
CA ALA A 216 -17.37 33.57 -38.56
C ALA A 216 -17.41 32.05 -38.76
N LYS A 217 -16.90 31.57 -39.90
CA LYS A 217 -16.78 30.15 -40.20
C LYS A 217 -15.81 29.51 -39.20
N ILE A 218 -16.34 28.96 -38.11
CA ILE A 218 -15.63 27.95 -37.35
C ILE A 218 -15.55 26.75 -38.27
N GLN A 219 -14.36 26.52 -38.83
CA GLN A 219 -14.06 25.29 -39.54
C GLN A 219 -14.13 24.16 -38.51
N PHE A 220 -15.26 23.45 -38.46
CA PHE A 220 -15.34 22.17 -37.78
C PHE A 220 -14.36 21.23 -38.49
N GLU A 221 -13.21 21.00 -37.86
CA GLU A 221 -12.31 19.94 -38.25
C GLU A 221 -13.10 18.64 -38.37
N LYS A 222 -12.80 17.88 -39.43
CA LYS A 222 -13.42 16.61 -39.80
C LYS A 222 -13.63 15.75 -38.54
N LYS A 223 -14.89 15.53 -38.15
CA LYS A 223 -15.24 14.45 -37.23
C LYS A 223 -14.79 13.14 -37.88
N GLU A 224 -13.75 12.50 -37.33
CA GLU A 224 -13.43 11.12 -37.67
C GLU A 224 -14.71 10.29 -37.48
N SER A 225 -15.03 9.43 -38.45
CA SER A 225 -16.16 8.51 -38.33
C SER A 225 -15.97 7.67 -37.06
N LEU A 226 -17.05 7.41 -36.33
CA LEU A 226 -17.03 6.51 -35.16
C LEU A 226 -16.40 5.16 -35.55
N ASP A 227 -16.68 4.67 -36.75
CA ASP A 227 -16.08 3.44 -37.28
C ASP A 227 -14.57 3.56 -37.51
N ALA A 228 -14.07 4.74 -37.88
CA ALA A 228 -12.63 4.98 -38.05
C ALA A 228 -11.90 5.08 -36.70
N LEU A 229 -12.58 5.61 -35.67
CA LEU A 229 -12.08 5.64 -34.29
C LEU A 229 -12.10 4.25 -33.64
N LEU A 230 -13.14 3.47 -33.87
CA LEU A 230 -13.27 2.09 -33.38
C LEU A 230 -12.28 1.13 -34.08
N ASN A 231 -11.89 1.42 -35.33
CA ASN A 231 -10.92 0.64 -36.09
C ASN A 231 -9.45 1.10 -35.92
N LYS A 232 -9.18 2.18 -35.16
CA LYS A 232 -7.79 2.49 -34.75
C LYS A 232 -7.33 1.36 -33.83
N LYS A 233 -6.48 0.47 -34.35
CA LYS A 233 -5.76 -0.54 -33.55
C LYS A 233 -4.81 0.17 -32.61
N THR A 234 -5.35 0.59 -31.47
CA THR A 234 -4.54 1.10 -30.38
C THR A 234 -4.10 -0.10 -29.53
N GLU A 235 -2.83 -0.10 -29.09
CA GLU A 235 -2.26 -1.14 -28.24
C GLU A 235 -3.13 -1.35 -26.99
N THR A 236 -3.48 -2.60 -26.66
CA THR A 236 -4.23 -2.91 -25.43
C THR A 236 -3.34 -2.77 -24.19
N PHE A 237 -3.94 -2.73 -22.99
CA PHE A 237 -3.18 -2.74 -21.73
C PHE A 237 -2.17 -3.89 -21.66
N SER A 238 -2.61 -5.12 -21.95
CA SER A 238 -1.75 -6.30 -21.87
C SER A 238 -0.62 -6.26 -22.89
N GLU A 239 -0.87 -5.77 -24.10
CA GLU A 239 0.17 -5.60 -25.13
C GLU A 239 1.21 -4.55 -24.70
N MET A 240 0.77 -3.40 -24.19
CA MET A 240 1.66 -2.36 -23.67
C MET A 240 2.47 -2.85 -22.47
N LEU A 241 1.84 -3.57 -21.55
CA LEU A 241 2.51 -4.15 -20.39
C LEU A 241 3.64 -5.09 -20.82
N LEU A 242 3.37 -6.02 -21.73
CA LEU A 242 4.37 -6.98 -22.23
C LEU A 242 5.50 -6.26 -22.97
N ARG A 243 5.19 -5.29 -23.82
CA ARG A 243 6.21 -4.48 -24.50
C ARG A 243 7.11 -3.74 -23.51
N LEU A 244 6.54 -3.12 -22.47
CA LEU A 244 7.32 -2.43 -21.44
C LEU A 244 8.20 -3.39 -20.63
N ILE A 245 7.75 -4.62 -20.38
CA ILE A 245 8.56 -5.66 -19.70
C ILE A 245 9.79 -5.99 -20.56
N ASP A 246 9.58 -6.23 -21.86
CA ASP A 246 10.64 -6.56 -22.82
C ASP A 246 11.64 -5.38 -22.97
N GLU A 247 11.15 -4.15 -23.10
CA GLU A 247 11.99 -2.93 -23.19
C GLU A 247 12.86 -2.70 -21.95
N ARG A 248 12.38 -3.12 -20.78
CA ARG A 248 13.11 -3.01 -19.50
C ARG A 248 14.02 -4.21 -19.23
N GLY A 249 13.99 -5.24 -20.08
CA GLY A 249 14.77 -6.46 -19.91
C GLY A 249 14.42 -7.23 -18.63
N MET A 250 13.20 -7.07 -18.12
CA MET A 250 12.75 -7.74 -16.90
C MET A 250 12.08 -9.07 -17.23
N SER A 251 12.16 -10.03 -16.30
CA SER A 251 11.36 -11.25 -16.40
C SER A 251 9.96 -11.04 -15.82
N ASP A 252 8.97 -11.80 -16.30
CA ASP A 252 7.62 -11.85 -15.69
C ASP A 252 7.69 -12.04 -14.16
N VAL A 253 8.60 -12.92 -13.71
CA VAL A 253 8.83 -13.25 -12.30
C VAL A 253 9.29 -12.04 -11.51
N GLU A 254 10.27 -11.32 -12.04
CA GLU A 254 10.77 -10.10 -11.44
C GLU A 254 9.66 -9.04 -11.34
N VAL A 255 8.87 -8.86 -12.40
CA VAL A 255 7.82 -7.84 -12.43
C VAL A 255 6.74 -8.10 -11.39
N TYR A 256 6.14 -9.29 -11.34
CA TYR A 256 5.08 -9.53 -10.34
C TYR A 256 5.61 -9.56 -8.91
N LYS A 257 6.84 -10.04 -8.67
CA LYS A 257 7.46 -9.99 -7.33
C LYS A 257 7.72 -8.55 -6.88
N ARG A 258 8.28 -7.71 -7.77
CA ARG A 258 8.49 -6.27 -7.51
C ARG A 258 7.19 -5.50 -7.35
N ALA A 259 6.13 -5.92 -8.05
CA ALA A 259 4.79 -5.35 -7.92
C ALA A 259 4.02 -5.87 -6.70
N ASN A 260 4.61 -6.77 -5.90
CA ASN A 260 3.95 -7.41 -4.76
C ASN A 260 2.64 -8.15 -5.15
N ILE A 261 2.57 -8.72 -6.36
CA ILE A 261 1.36 -9.34 -6.93
C ILE A 261 1.51 -10.87 -6.99
N ASP A 262 0.42 -11.59 -6.76
CA ASP A 262 0.36 -13.04 -6.98
C ASP A 262 0.57 -13.44 -8.46
N ARG A 263 1.29 -14.54 -8.68
CA ARG A 263 1.59 -15.08 -10.01
C ARG A 263 0.33 -15.41 -10.82
N LYS A 264 -0.73 -15.91 -10.20
CA LYS A 264 -1.99 -16.23 -10.89
C LYS A 264 -2.70 -14.95 -11.32
N LEU A 265 -2.68 -13.92 -10.48
CA LEU A 265 -3.20 -12.60 -10.83
C LEU A 265 -2.43 -12.00 -12.03
N PHE A 266 -1.10 -12.06 -12.00
CA PHE A 266 -0.27 -11.62 -13.13
C PHE A 266 -0.55 -12.40 -14.41
N SER A 267 -0.71 -13.72 -14.30
CA SER A 267 -1.07 -14.58 -15.44
C SER A 267 -2.43 -14.21 -16.06
N LYS A 268 -3.39 -13.71 -15.27
CA LYS A 268 -4.66 -13.18 -15.79
C LYS A 268 -4.46 -11.87 -16.58
N MET A 269 -3.59 -10.98 -16.10
CA MET A 269 -3.29 -9.68 -16.74
C MET A 269 -2.68 -9.80 -18.13
N ARG A 270 -2.06 -10.94 -18.46
CA ARG A 270 -1.53 -11.23 -19.79
C ARG A 270 -2.62 -11.52 -20.83
N LYS A 271 -3.85 -11.77 -20.42
CA LYS A 271 -4.98 -12.02 -21.33
C LYS A 271 -5.57 -10.68 -21.81
N LYS A 272 -5.83 -10.57 -23.12
CA LYS A 272 -6.29 -9.31 -23.75
C LYS A 272 -7.54 -8.68 -23.13
N ASP A 273 -8.43 -9.50 -22.59
CA ASP A 273 -9.73 -9.05 -22.06
C ASP A 273 -9.70 -8.78 -20.55
N TYR A 274 -8.56 -8.97 -19.87
CA TYR A 274 -8.49 -8.76 -18.42
C TYR A 274 -8.19 -7.30 -18.10
N MET A 275 -9.11 -6.65 -17.36
CA MET A 275 -8.90 -5.31 -16.83
C MET A 275 -8.52 -5.37 -15.35
N PRO A 276 -7.26 -5.04 -14.98
CA PRO A 276 -6.83 -4.97 -13.59
C PRO A 276 -7.47 -3.80 -12.85
N LYS A 277 -7.42 -3.84 -11.51
CA LYS A 277 -7.77 -2.69 -10.66
C LYS A 277 -6.71 -1.59 -10.79
N LYS A 278 -7.09 -0.34 -10.54
CA LYS A 278 -6.17 0.82 -10.54
C LYS A 278 -4.94 0.59 -9.64
N THR A 279 -5.12 0.05 -8.44
CA THR A 279 -4.03 -0.25 -7.48
C THR A 279 -3.02 -1.25 -8.06
N THR A 280 -3.49 -2.25 -8.79
CA THR A 280 -2.66 -3.25 -9.47
C THR A 280 -1.88 -2.63 -10.63
N VAL A 281 -2.50 -1.73 -11.41
CA VAL A 281 -1.80 -1.01 -12.48
C VAL A 281 -0.72 -0.09 -11.92
N MET A 282 -1.01 0.64 -10.84
CA MET A 282 -0.02 1.45 -10.14
C MET A 282 1.13 0.61 -9.60
N ALA A 283 0.86 -0.58 -9.04
CA ALA A 283 1.91 -1.50 -8.62
C ALA A 283 2.81 -1.93 -9.79
N LEU A 284 2.24 -2.13 -10.99
CA LEU A 284 3.02 -2.42 -12.19
C LEU A 284 3.85 -1.22 -12.65
N VAL A 285 3.29 -0.01 -12.62
CA VAL A 285 4.04 1.25 -12.87
C VAL A 285 5.29 1.34 -11.99
N ILE A 286 5.13 1.06 -10.69
CA ILE A 286 6.24 1.05 -9.74
C ILE A 286 7.24 -0.07 -10.05
N SER A 287 6.75 -1.29 -10.31
CA SER A 287 7.62 -2.44 -10.59
C SER A 287 8.54 -2.23 -11.80
N LEU A 288 7.99 -1.63 -12.87
CA LEU A 288 8.66 -1.32 -14.14
C LEU A 288 9.46 -0.01 -14.10
N LYS A 289 9.41 0.73 -13.00
CA LYS A 289 10.08 2.02 -12.80
C LYS A 289 9.71 3.04 -13.89
N LEU A 290 8.41 3.12 -14.20
CA LEU A 290 7.90 4.02 -15.24
C LEU A 290 7.88 5.46 -14.75
N GLY A 291 8.35 6.37 -15.59
CA GLY A 291 8.21 7.80 -15.31
C GLY A 291 6.75 8.26 -15.46
N LYS A 292 6.45 9.48 -15.02
CA LYS A 292 5.08 10.05 -15.00
C LYS A 292 4.30 9.87 -16.31
N LYS A 293 4.91 10.21 -17.45
CA LYS A 293 4.28 10.08 -18.78
C LYS A 293 3.97 8.63 -19.17
N GLU A 294 4.90 7.72 -18.88
CA GLU A 294 4.71 6.29 -19.16
C GLU A 294 3.64 5.69 -18.26
N ALA A 295 3.61 6.10 -16.99
CA ALA A 295 2.59 5.72 -16.03
C ALA A 295 1.20 6.17 -16.48
N GLU A 296 1.05 7.43 -16.90
CA GLU A 296 -0.19 7.96 -17.48
C GLU A 296 -0.65 7.15 -18.69
N MET A 297 0.26 6.83 -19.62
CA MET A 297 -0.08 6.01 -20.78
C MET A 297 -0.59 4.63 -20.37
N LEU A 298 0.11 3.93 -19.47
CA LEU A 298 -0.27 2.59 -19.02
C LEU A 298 -1.61 2.60 -18.26
N LEU A 299 -1.83 3.59 -17.39
CA LEU A 299 -3.10 3.80 -16.70
C LEU A 299 -4.25 4.04 -17.68
N ASN A 300 -4.04 4.90 -18.67
CA ASN A 300 -5.04 5.20 -19.68
C ASN A 300 -5.43 3.94 -20.48
N ARG A 301 -4.48 3.05 -20.77
CA ARG A 301 -4.79 1.76 -21.42
C ARG A 301 -5.63 0.83 -20.56
N ALA A 302 -5.54 0.95 -19.24
CA ALA A 302 -6.37 0.23 -18.28
C ALA A 302 -7.67 0.98 -17.90
N GLY A 303 -7.94 2.15 -18.50
CA GLY A 303 -9.13 2.95 -18.22
C GLY A 303 -9.05 3.82 -16.96
N PHE A 304 -7.85 4.14 -16.49
CA PHE A 304 -7.62 4.99 -15.33
C PHE A 304 -6.79 6.23 -15.67
N ALA A 305 -6.86 7.25 -14.80
CA ALA A 305 -6.02 8.43 -14.85
C ALA A 305 -5.56 8.81 -13.43
N PHE A 306 -4.50 9.62 -13.35
CA PHE A 306 -4.16 10.30 -12.10
C PHE A 306 -5.23 11.34 -11.76
N SER A 307 -5.52 11.48 -10.47
CA SER A 307 -6.50 12.42 -9.93
C SER A 307 -5.84 13.31 -8.90
N GLU A 308 -5.80 14.61 -9.18
CA GLU A 308 -5.25 15.63 -8.28
C GLU A 308 -6.04 15.80 -6.97
N SER A 309 -7.23 15.20 -6.87
CA SER A 309 -8.03 15.21 -5.64
C SER A 309 -7.87 13.93 -4.81
N SER A 310 -7.14 12.94 -5.32
CA SER A 310 -6.92 11.66 -4.67
C SER A 310 -5.58 11.70 -3.95
N LYS A 311 -5.59 11.64 -2.62
CA LYS A 311 -4.35 11.55 -1.82
C LYS A 311 -3.52 10.34 -2.22
N PHE A 312 -4.17 9.20 -2.47
CA PHE A 312 -3.51 8.02 -3.01
C PHE A 312 -2.71 8.34 -4.28
N ASP A 313 -3.33 9.01 -5.26
CA ASP A 313 -2.67 9.36 -6.52
C ASP A 313 -1.51 10.34 -6.30
N ILE A 314 -1.71 11.38 -5.49
CA ILE A 314 -0.68 12.39 -5.16
C ILE A 314 0.53 11.73 -4.51
N ILE A 315 0.32 10.80 -3.58
CA ILE A 315 1.40 10.04 -2.93
C ILE A 315 2.18 9.23 -3.97
N ILE A 316 1.49 8.51 -4.87
CA ILE A 316 2.17 7.76 -5.93
C ILE A 316 2.97 8.69 -6.86
N GLU A 317 2.39 9.83 -7.26
CA GLU A 317 3.10 10.82 -8.08
C GLU A 317 4.36 11.35 -7.40
N TYR A 318 4.31 11.64 -6.10
CA TYR A 318 5.48 12.04 -5.33
C TYR A 318 6.63 11.03 -5.47
N PHE A 319 6.35 9.75 -5.26
CA PHE A 319 7.39 8.71 -5.34
C PHE A 319 7.95 8.55 -6.76
N ILE A 320 7.10 8.61 -7.78
CA ILE A 320 7.52 8.57 -9.19
C ILE A 320 8.41 9.78 -9.54
N GLU A 321 8.02 10.98 -9.12
CA GLU A 321 8.78 12.23 -9.38
C GLU A 321 10.13 12.25 -8.65
N ASN A 322 10.24 11.59 -7.49
CA ASN A 322 11.50 11.44 -6.75
C ASN A 322 12.32 10.19 -7.16
N GLY A 323 11.84 9.40 -8.13
CA GLY A 323 12.53 8.22 -8.61
C GLY A 323 12.59 7.05 -7.61
N ILE A 324 11.68 7.04 -6.63
CA ILE A 324 11.58 6.00 -5.60
C ILE A 324 10.55 4.97 -6.08
N TYR A 325 11.02 3.75 -6.33
CA TYR A 325 10.21 2.66 -6.90
C TYR A 325 10.23 1.39 -6.04
N ASP A 326 10.38 1.54 -4.72
CA ASP A 326 10.20 0.45 -3.76
C ASP A 326 8.73 0.42 -3.31
N ILE A 327 7.99 -0.58 -3.76
CA ILE A 327 6.56 -0.70 -3.46
C ILE A 327 6.26 -0.75 -1.96
N TYR A 328 7.20 -1.24 -1.15
CA TYR A 328 7.01 -1.36 0.29
C TYR A 328 7.19 -0.02 0.98
N GLU A 329 8.19 0.77 0.58
CA GLU A 329 8.35 2.15 1.07
C GLU A 329 7.13 3.01 0.70
N ILE A 330 6.57 2.80 -0.50
CA ILE A 330 5.34 3.45 -0.94
C ILE A 330 4.15 2.97 -0.11
N ASN A 331 4.00 1.65 0.10
CA ASN A 331 2.93 1.10 0.92
C ASN A 331 3.02 1.52 2.37
N GLU A 332 4.23 1.72 2.89
CA GLU A 332 4.45 2.32 4.20
C GLU A 332 3.80 3.72 4.22
N ALA A 333 4.15 4.61 3.29
CA ALA A 333 3.55 5.94 3.20
C ALA A 333 2.02 5.89 3.03
N LEU A 334 1.52 5.09 2.09
CA LEU A 334 0.08 4.93 1.89
C LEU A 334 -0.64 4.48 3.17
N PHE A 335 -0.06 3.53 3.90
CA PHE A 335 -0.59 3.07 5.18
C PHE A 335 -0.66 4.20 6.21
N ALA A 336 0.39 5.02 6.32
CA ALA A 336 0.45 6.14 7.26
C ALA A 336 -0.58 7.25 6.93
N PHE A 337 -0.97 7.40 5.66
CA PHE A 337 -2.02 8.33 5.23
C PHE A 337 -3.42 7.70 5.15
N GLU A 338 -3.60 6.46 5.63
CA GLU A 338 -4.86 5.71 5.62
C GLU A 338 -5.41 5.45 4.19
N GLU A 339 -4.52 5.34 3.22
CA GLU A 339 -4.83 5.07 1.82
C GLU A 339 -4.72 3.58 1.47
N LYS A 340 -5.28 3.21 0.32
CA LYS A 340 -5.21 1.82 -0.20
C LYS A 340 -3.77 1.45 -0.56
N LEU A 341 -3.35 0.23 -0.23
CA LEU A 341 -2.02 -0.28 -0.58
C LEU A 341 -1.93 -0.77 -2.04
N LEU A 342 -0.72 -0.80 -2.56
CA LEU A 342 -0.34 -1.38 -3.85
C LEU A 342 -0.07 -2.88 -3.73
N GLY A 343 -0.35 -3.61 -4.80
CA GLY A 343 0.11 -4.99 -5.03
C GLY A 343 -0.74 -6.10 -4.42
N ALA A 344 -1.48 -5.82 -3.34
CA ALA A 344 -2.34 -6.77 -2.64
C ALA A 344 -3.66 -7.12 -3.34
#